data_AF-A0A0C2GQD2-F1
#
_entry.id   AF-A0A0C2GQD2-F1
#
_cell.length_a   1.000
_cell.length_b   1.000
_cell.length_c   1.000
_cell.angle_alpha   90.00
_cell.angle_beta   90.00
_cell.angle_gamma   90.00
#
_symmetry.space_group_name_H-M   'P 1'
#
loop_
_entity.id
_entity.type
_entity.pdbx_description
1 polymer ?
#
loop_
_entity_poly.entity_id
_entity_poly.type
_entity_poly.pdbx_seq_one_letter_code
_entity_poly.pdbx_strand_id
1 'polypeptide(L)' 'MVKRYGFSDKCQVLPFLGDNPASLAGLNLAKGDVGISLGTSDTVFFTTSEFKPCVDAHVFSHFSGRSDEFMALVW' A
#
# COMPACT_ATOMS: atom_id res chain seq x y z
N MET A 1 21.66 1.65 -15.89
CA MET A 1 20.93 0.35 -15.76
C MET A 1 21.47 -0.67 -16.74
N VAL A 2 21.25 -0.52 -18.05
CA VAL A 2 21.68 -1.50 -19.08
C VAL A 2 23.20 -1.74 -19.09
N LYS A 3 24.01 -0.72 -19.44
CA LYS A 3 25.48 -0.90 -19.60
C LYS A 3 26.22 -1.32 -18.31
N ARG A 4 25.79 -0.81 -17.16
CA ARG A 4 26.47 -1.04 -15.87
C ARG A 4 26.03 -2.34 -15.19
N TYR A 5 24.77 -2.75 -15.34
CA TYR A 5 24.17 -3.84 -14.55
C TYR A 5 23.45 -4.90 -15.39
N GLY A 6 23.43 -4.78 -16.73
CA GLY A 6 22.86 -5.80 -17.61
C GLY A 6 21.32 -5.85 -17.66
N PHE A 7 20.61 -4.87 -17.11
CA PHE A 7 19.14 -4.80 -17.27
C PHE A 7 18.75 -4.72 -18.75
N SER A 8 17.59 -5.29 -19.11
CA SER A 8 17.01 -5.11 -20.44
C SER A 8 16.76 -3.62 -20.73
N ASP A 9 16.95 -3.22 -21.99
CA ASP A 9 16.56 -1.92 -22.52
C ASP A 9 15.04 -1.67 -22.48
N LYS A 10 14.24 -2.75 -22.37
CA LYS A 10 12.79 -2.73 -22.17
C LYS A 10 12.36 -2.74 -20.70
N CYS A 11 13.30 -2.74 -19.75
CA CYS A 11 12.99 -2.71 -18.32
C CYS A 11 12.22 -1.43 -17.98
N GLN A 12 11.06 -1.59 -17.34
CA GLN A 12 10.21 -0.47 -16.93
C GLN A 12 10.44 -0.15 -15.46
N VAL A 13 10.48 1.15 -15.15
CA VAL A 13 10.45 1.67 -13.78
C VAL A 13 9.04 2.18 -13.54
N LEU A 14 8.34 1.55 -12.61
CA LEU A 14 6.99 1.95 -12.21
C LEU A 14 7.04 2.95 -11.04
N PRO A 15 5.96 3.71 -10.79
CA PRO A 15 5.85 4.53 -9.59
C PRO A 15 6.08 3.70 -8.33
N PHE A 16 6.86 4.24 -7.41
CA PHE A 16 7.14 3.60 -6.13
C PHE A 16 5.96 3.83 -5.18
N LEU A 17 5.79 2.90 -4.25
CA LEU A 17 4.79 2.99 -3.19
C LEU A 17 5.47 3.42 -1.89
N GLY A 18 4.68 4.02 -0.98
CA GLY A 18 5.07 4.07 0.43
C GLY A 18 5.17 2.65 1.00
N ASP A 19 5.90 2.50 2.10
CA ASP A 19 6.14 1.21 2.75
C ASP A 19 4.83 0.49 3.14
N ASN A 20 3.89 1.18 3.76
CA ASN A 20 2.61 0.60 4.19
C ASN A 20 1.70 0.20 3.00
N PRO A 21 1.47 1.06 1.99
CA PRO A 21 0.81 0.63 0.75
C PRO A 21 1.53 -0.53 0.03
N ALA A 22 2.86 -0.57 0.08
CA ALA A 22 3.62 -1.69 -0.46
C ALA A 22 3.40 -2.99 0.33
N SER A 23 3.29 -2.92 1.67
CA SER A 23 2.92 -4.06 2.51
C SER A 23 1.50 -4.56 2.20
N LEU A 24 0.53 -3.67 2.03
CA LEU A 24 -0.82 -4.02 1.61
C LEU A 24 -0.81 -4.75 0.26
N ALA A 25 -0.07 -4.24 -0.72
CA ALA A 25 0.09 -4.86 -2.03
C ALA A 25 0.82 -6.22 -1.95
N GLY A 26 1.88 -6.31 -1.16
CA GLY A 26 2.69 -7.53 -1.00
C GLY A 26 1.95 -8.66 -0.29
N LEU A 27 1.07 -8.32 0.66
CA LEU A 27 0.18 -9.28 1.33
C LEU A 27 -1.08 -9.60 0.51
N ASN A 28 -1.33 -8.87 -0.58
CA ASN A 28 -2.49 -9.02 -1.45
C ASN A 28 -3.81 -8.98 -0.67
N LEU A 29 -3.94 -8.04 0.28
CA LEU A 29 -5.15 -7.89 1.08
C LEU A 29 -6.31 -7.42 0.20
N ALA A 30 -7.42 -8.16 0.24
CA ALA A 30 -8.65 -7.82 -0.46
C ALA A 30 -9.66 -7.13 0.47
N LYS A 31 -10.82 -6.79 -0.08
CA LYS A 31 -11.93 -6.27 0.71
C LYS A 31 -12.37 -7.29 1.75
N GLY A 32 -12.35 -6.88 3.02
CA GLY A 32 -12.70 -7.74 4.17
C GLY A 32 -11.50 -8.33 4.88
N ASP A 33 -10.30 -8.29 4.27
CA ASP A 33 -9.08 -8.69 4.94
C ASP A 33 -8.53 -7.54 5.81
N VAL A 34 -7.81 -7.91 6.87
CA VAL A 34 -7.13 -6.98 7.77
C VAL A 34 -5.70 -7.45 8.00
N GLY A 35 -4.75 -6.54 7.80
CA GLY A 35 -3.35 -6.73 8.19
C GLY A 35 -3.09 -6.13 9.57
N ILE A 36 -2.38 -6.87 10.42
CA ILE A 36 -1.89 -6.39 11.71
C ILE A 36 -0.38 -6.60 11.75
N SER A 37 0.37 -5.51 11.77
CA SER A 37 1.82 -5.52 11.99
C SER A 37 2.08 -5.40 13.49
N LEU A 38 2.70 -6.42 14.10
CA LEU A 38 3.05 -6.43 15.52
C LEU A 38 4.51 -6.04 15.70
N GLY A 39 4.74 -4.89 16.33
CA GLY A 39 6.06 -4.28 16.47
C GLY A 39 6.23 -3.54 17.78
N THR A 40 7.16 -2.58 17.84
CA THR A 40 7.22 -1.64 18.98
C THR A 40 5.96 -0.79 19.07
N SER A 41 5.35 -0.51 17.93
CA SER A 41 4.00 0.02 17.80
C SER A 41 3.24 -0.93 16.90
N ASP A 42 2.05 -1.33 17.33
CA ASP A 42 1.17 -2.14 16.50
C ASP A 42 0.57 -1.25 15.40
N THR A 43 0.30 -1.83 14.23
CA THR A 43 -0.31 -1.09 13.12
C THR A 43 -1.34 -1.98 12.45
N VAL A 44 -2.57 -1.47 12.32
CA VAL A 44 -3.66 -2.13 11.61
C VAL A 44 -3.87 -1.45 10.27
N PHE A 45 -3.99 -2.22 9.20
CA PHE A 45 -4.28 -1.67 7.88
C PHE A 45 -5.17 -2.57 7.04
N PHE A 46 -6.05 -1.96 6.26
CA PHE A 46 -7.05 -2.67 5.45
C PHE A 46 -7.53 -1.81 4.27
N THR A 47 -8.27 -2.46 3.36
CA THR A 47 -8.90 -1.79 2.22
C THR A 47 -10.34 -1.38 2.55
N THR A 48 -10.76 -0.20 2.09
CA THR A 48 -12.13 0.29 2.27
C THR A 48 -12.61 1.04 1.03
N SER A 49 -13.92 1.02 0.77
CA SER A 49 -14.55 1.84 -0.28
C SER A 49 -14.99 3.22 0.22
N GLU A 50 -14.83 3.49 1.51
CA GLU A 50 -15.22 4.77 2.13
C GLU A 50 -14.00 5.61 2.46
N PHE A 51 -13.92 6.80 1.89
CA PHE A 51 -12.96 7.81 2.33
C PHE A 51 -13.45 8.48 3.61
N LYS A 52 -13.02 7.96 4.76
CA LYS A 52 -13.41 8.48 6.08
C LYS A 52 -12.20 8.74 6.97
N PRO A 53 -11.48 9.87 6.77
CA PRO A 53 -10.40 10.28 7.66
C PRO A 53 -10.91 10.52 9.08
N CYS A 54 -10.11 10.18 10.08
CA CYS A 54 -10.38 10.52 11.48
C CYS A 54 -9.07 10.80 12.23
N VAL A 55 -9.17 11.19 13.50
CA VAL A 55 -8.00 11.51 14.33
C VAL A 55 -7.10 10.30 14.61
N ASP A 56 -7.67 9.09 14.56
CA ASP A 56 -6.98 7.84 14.87
C ASP A 56 -6.54 7.06 13.61
N ALA A 57 -6.75 7.62 12.41
CA ALA A 57 -6.46 6.91 11.17
C ALA A 57 -5.94 7.81 10.04
N HIS A 58 -5.05 7.25 9.25
CA HIS A 58 -4.60 7.81 8.00
C HIS A 58 -5.27 7.06 6.85
N VAL A 59 -5.89 7.80 5.93
CA VAL A 59 -6.57 7.23 4.76
C VAL A 59 -5.81 7.67 3.50
N PHE A 60 -5.28 6.68 2.78
CA PHE A 60 -4.54 6.86 1.54
C PHE A 60 -5.37 6.37 0.35
N SER A 61 -5.08 6.88 -0.86
CA SER A 61 -5.57 6.24 -2.08
C SER A 61 -5.05 4.81 -2.18
N HIS A 62 -5.88 3.88 -2.67
CA HIS A 62 -5.44 2.51 -2.89
C HIS A 62 -4.33 2.44 -3.96
N PHE A 63 -3.34 1.56 -3.76
CA PHE A 63 -2.13 1.49 -4.61
C PHE A 63 -2.45 1.15 -6.08
N SER A 64 -3.57 0.47 -6.33
CA SER A 64 -4.03 0.13 -7.68
C SER A 64 -4.55 1.34 -8.47
N GLY A 65 -4.76 2.49 -7.82
CA GLY A 65 -5.28 3.70 -8.45
C GLY A 65 -6.79 3.67 -8.73
N ARG A 66 -7.54 2.70 -8.19
CA ARG A 66 -9.00 2.68 -8.27
C ARG A 66 -9.60 3.83 -7.44
N SER A 67 -10.50 4.59 -8.03
CA SER A 67 -11.07 5.81 -7.43
C SER A 67 -12.00 5.56 -6.25
N ASP A 68 -12.51 4.35 -6.11
CA ASP A 68 -13.46 3.89 -5.11
C ASP A 68 -12.84 2.93 -4.09
N GLU A 69 -11.51 2.87 -4.03
CA GLU A 69 -10.76 2.08 -3.04
C GLU A 69 -9.72 2.95 -2.34
N PHE A 70 -9.64 2.77 -1.03
CA PHE A 70 -8.71 3.45 -0.14
C PHE A 70 -8.01 2.43 0.75
N MET A 71 -6.83 2.81 1.24
CA MET A 71 -6.16 2.13 2.32
C MET A 71 -6.39 2.91 3.61
N ALA A 72 -6.93 2.26 4.63
CA ALA A 72 -6.96 2.79 5.99
C ALA A 72 -5.78 2.22 6.77
N LEU A 73 -5.09 3.06 7.53
CA LEU A 73 -4.03 2.69 8.46
C LEU A 73 -4.31 3.31 9.82
N VAL A 74 -4.30 2.47 10.85
CA VAL A 74 -4.66 2.79 12.24
C VAL A 74 -3.50 2.38 13.16
N TRP A 75 -3.19 3.19 14.17
CA TRP A 75 -2.10 3.00 15.13
C TRP A 75 -2.58 3.18 16.56
#